data_AF-A0A9W8FXR2-F1
#
_entry.id   AF-A0A9W8FXR2-F1
#
_cell.length_a   1.000
_cell.length_b   1.000
_cell.length_c   1.000
_cell.angle_alpha   90.00
_cell.angle_beta   90.00
_cell.angle_gamma   90.00
#
_symmetry.space_group_name_H-M   'P 1'
#
loop_
_entity.id
_entity.type
_entity.pdbx_description
1 polymer ?
#
loop_
_entity_poly.entity_id
_entity_poly.type
_entity_poly.pdbx_seq_one_letter_code
_entity_poly.pdbx_strand_id
1 'polypeptide(L)'
;MTRQSVISEYERQRLKNIKENREMLLALNLVADQPSAKRKIQVAKKDKKDSRGDEQSDGDWEEGPARGKLQQPSRRSKRLRGESAEPVTKVEERVVETGDISEFLTPADTYFDKDTISKAIRVSGHFAGWVEPQAMARLDIQGNAERAWETEGGGKFSFKDPLGIGKPLSKRVVPSGQSMAKFVASKLLKKNPNAYFYRHTEPGVEQWTGDWTDEEKRIFLDVAERFGCGDKWGLFSTYIPHRVGYQCSNYYRQYVIPNGWIIDDNYRLDSTGHAIYVGKHKR
;
A
#
# COMPACT_ATOMS: atom_id res chain seq x y z
N MET A 1 16.14 -0.83 -41.59
CA MET A 1 15.09 0.19 -41.38
C MET A 1 14.71 0.20 -39.91
N THR A 2 15.09 1.24 -39.19
CA THR A 2 14.95 1.36 -37.73
C THR A 2 13.53 1.80 -37.36
N ARG A 3 12.80 0.98 -36.60
CA ARG A 3 11.48 1.32 -36.04
C ARG A 3 11.65 2.48 -35.05
N GLN A 4 11.19 3.68 -35.41
CA GLN A 4 11.03 4.77 -34.46
C GLN A 4 9.82 4.45 -33.56
N SER A 5 10.07 4.30 -32.27
CA SER A 5 9.03 4.15 -31.25
C SER A 5 8.26 5.46 -31.11
N VAL A 6 7.00 5.48 -31.54
CA VAL A 6 6.12 6.63 -31.34
C VAL A 6 5.79 6.71 -29.84
N ILE A 7 6.41 7.67 -29.16
CA ILE A 7 6.16 7.97 -27.74
C ILE A 7 4.71 8.45 -27.60
N SER A 8 3.94 7.76 -26.74
CA SER A 8 2.54 8.07 -26.44
C SER A 8 2.39 9.50 -25.89
N GLU A 9 1.25 10.13 -26.14
CA GLU A 9 0.92 11.48 -25.65
C GLU A 9 1.07 11.58 -24.11
N TYR A 10 0.67 10.52 -23.40
CA TYR A 10 0.88 10.40 -21.95
C TYR A 10 2.36 10.46 -21.57
N GLU A 11 3.22 9.79 -22.32
CA GLU A 11 4.65 9.72 -22.03
C GLU A 11 5.34 11.06 -22.33
N ARG A 12 4.83 11.83 -23.31
CA ARG A 12 5.24 13.23 -23.53
C ARG A 12 4.85 14.12 -22.35
N GLN A 13 3.62 14.01 -21.87
CA GLN A 13 3.14 14.81 -20.73
C GLN A 13 3.91 14.48 -19.45
N ARG A 14 4.17 13.19 -19.20
CA ARG A 14 4.97 12.74 -18.07
C ARG A 14 6.40 13.29 -18.11
N LEU A 15 7.05 13.28 -19.27
CA LEU A 15 8.39 13.84 -19.43
C LEU A 15 8.42 15.36 -19.22
N LYS A 16 7.37 16.06 -19.66
CA LYS A 16 7.19 17.49 -19.42
C LYS A 16 7.10 17.80 -17.91
N ASN A 17 6.24 17.09 -17.18
CA ASN A 17 6.09 17.27 -15.73
C ASN A 17 7.40 16.95 -14.97
N ILE A 18 8.13 15.90 -15.38
CA ILE A 18 9.44 15.56 -14.80
C ILE A 18 10.44 16.71 -15.00
N LYS A 19 10.42 17.34 -16.18
CA LYS A 19 11.29 18.47 -16.49
C LYS A 19 10.94 19.70 -15.65
N GLU A 20 9.67 20.07 -15.59
CA GLU A 20 9.17 21.21 -14.81
C GLU A 20 9.47 21.05 -13.31
N ASN A 21 9.23 19.86 -12.75
CA ASN A 21 9.57 19.57 -11.36
C ASN A 21 11.08 19.67 -11.10
N ARG A 22 11.91 19.22 -12.06
CA ARG A 22 13.38 19.35 -11.93
C ARG A 22 13.82 20.81 -12.00
N GLU A 23 13.24 21.61 -12.88
CA GLU A 23 13.51 23.05 -12.97
C GLU A 23 13.10 23.77 -11.68
N MET A 24 11.96 23.42 -11.10
CA MET A 24 11.51 23.95 -9.80
C MET A 24 12.46 23.56 -8.67
N LEU A 25 12.92 22.31 -8.62
CA LEU A 25 13.88 21.85 -7.62
C LEU A 25 15.25 22.51 -7.75
N LEU A 26 15.69 22.80 -8.99
CA LEU A 26 16.90 23.58 -9.27
C LEU A 26 16.73 25.04 -8.83
N ALA A 27 15.59 25.66 -9.11
CA ALA A 27 15.28 27.03 -8.68
C ALA A 27 15.26 27.18 -7.16
N LEU A 28 14.90 26.12 -6.44
CA LEU A 28 14.91 26.05 -4.97
C LEU A 28 16.27 25.62 -4.38
N ASN A 29 17.32 25.44 -5.20
CA ASN A 29 18.64 24.91 -4.78
C ASN A 29 18.58 23.55 -4.04
N LEU A 30 17.52 22.76 -4.26
CA LEU A 30 17.32 21.47 -3.57
C LEU A 30 18.00 20.28 -4.28
N VAL A 31 18.51 20.47 -5.50
CA VAL A 31 19.22 19.44 -6.27
C VAL A 31 20.44 20.06 -6.96
N ALA A 32 21.63 19.48 -6.78
CA ALA A 32 22.82 19.85 -7.54
C ALA A 32 22.80 19.19 -8.92
N ASP A 33 23.08 19.95 -9.98
CA ASP A 33 23.12 19.45 -11.35
C ASP A 33 24.31 18.51 -11.54
N GLN A 34 24.06 17.20 -11.64
CA GLN A 34 25.07 16.20 -11.95
C GLN A 34 24.81 15.65 -13.36
N PRO A 35 25.74 15.81 -14.32
CA PRO A 35 25.60 15.19 -15.63
C PRO A 35 25.81 13.69 -15.52
N SER A 36 24.93 12.91 -16.15
CA SER A 36 25.03 11.46 -16.23
C SER A 36 26.28 11.01 -17.01
N ALA A 37 27.40 10.81 -16.32
CA ALA A 37 28.63 10.30 -16.91
C ALA A 37 28.55 8.77 -17.11
N LYS A 38 28.45 8.35 -18.38
CA LYS A 38 28.64 6.97 -18.83
C LYS A 38 30.03 6.47 -18.41
N ARG A 39 30.13 5.61 -17.39
CA ARG A 39 31.40 4.93 -17.06
C ARG A 39 31.62 3.72 -17.96
N LYS A 40 32.59 3.82 -18.87
CA LYS A 40 33.21 2.68 -19.57
C LYS A 40 34.09 1.91 -18.59
N ILE A 41 33.89 0.61 -18.45
CA ILE A 41 34.76 -0.28 -17.67
C ILE A 41 35.92 -0.71 -18.57
N GLN A 42 37.15 -0.33 -18.24
CA GLN A 42 38.36 -0.91 -18.82
C GLN A 42 38.87 -2.02 -17.88
N VAL A 43 39.10 -3.20 -18.45
CA VAL A 43 39.64 -4.38 -17.74
C VAL A 43 41.16 -4.35 -17.86
N ALA A 44 41.87 -4.26 -16.74
CA ALA A 44 43.31 -4.45 -16.67
C ALA A 44 43.63 -5.79 -15.99
N LYS A 45 44.33 -6.67 -16.71
CA LYS A 45 44.97 -7.89 -16.20
C LYS A 45 46.18 -7.51 -15.35
N LYS A 46 46.43 -8.23 -14.25
CA LYS A 46 47.78 -8.35 -13.69
C LYS A 46 47.98 -9.68 -12.97
N ASP A 47 49.21 -10.16 -13.11
CA ASP A 47 49.68 -11.54 -13.03
C ASP A 47 49.94 -12.10 -11.62
N LYS A 48 50.07 -13.44 -11.60
CA LYS A 48 50.49 -14.31 -10.51
C LYS A 48 51.86 -13.93 -9.91
N LYS A 49 52.02 -14.17 -8.60
CA LYS A 49 53.27 -14.72 -8.04
C LYS A 49 53.03 -15.50 -6.74
N ASP A 50 53.57 -16.71 -6.70
CA ASP A 50 53.63 -17.68 -5.60
C ASP A 50 54.56 -17.26 -4.46
N SER A 51 54.28 -17.77 -3.23
CA SER A 51 55.29 -18.42 -2.38
C SER A 51 54.69 -19.09 -1.12
N ARG A 52 54.69 -20.43 -1.14
CA ARG A 52 55.04 -21.47 -0.14
C ARG A 52 55.06 -21.17 1.38
N GLY A 53 54.63 -22.18 2.15
CA GLY A 53 55.05 -22.46 3.54
C GLY A 53 54.29 -23.65 4.14
N ASP A 54 54.96 -24.79 4.29
CA ASP A 54 54.53 -26.11 4.80
C ASP A 54 54.09 -26.13 6.29
N GLU A 55 53.25 -27.10 6.68
CA GLU A 55 53.64 -28.22 7.58
C GLU A 55 52.47 -29.16 7.95
N GLN A 56 52.85 -30.42 8.17
CA GLN A 56 52.07 -31.67 8.24
C GLN A 56 51.32 -31.90 9.57
N SER A 57 50.25 -32.72 9.56
CA SER A 57 50.20 -34.00 10.31
C SER A 57 48.88 -34.75 10.08
N ASP A 58 49.00 -36.06 10.26
CA ASP A 58 48.21 -37.16 9.70
C ASP A 58 46.88 -37.47 10.43
N GLY A 59 46.00 -38.22 9.73
CA GLY A 59 44.87 -38.91 10.36
C GLY A 59 43.77 -39.33 9.38
N ASP A 60 43.93 -40.52 8.80
CA ASP A 60 42.98 -41.32 8.01
C ASP A 60 41.50 -41.21 8.43
N TRP A 61 40.58 -41.19 7.46
CA TRP A 61 39.44 -42.12 7.28
C TRP A 61 38.66 -41.79 5.98
N GLU A 62 38.17 -42.85 5.33
CA GLU A 62 37.83 -43.02 3.91
C GLU A 62 36.58 -42.28 3.36
N GLU A 63 36.58 -42.13 2.01
CA GLU A 63 35.58 -41.54 1.09
C GLU A 63 34.25 -42.34 1.02
N GLY A 64 33.02 -41.86 0.74
CA GLY A 64 32.39 -40.65 0.17
C GLY A 64 30.85 -40.87 0.12
N PRO A 65 30.01 -40.19 -0.70
CA PRO A 65 30.07 -38.84 -1.25
C PRO A 65 28.99 -37.92 -0.61
N ALA A 66 29.39 -36.87 0.10
CA ALA A 66 28.48 -35.81 0.53
C ALA A 66 28.33 -34.75 -0.59
N ARG A 67 27.12 -34.59 -1.11
CA ARG A 67 26.76 -33.52 -2.05
C ARG A 67 27.13 -32.16 -1.45
N GLY A 68 27.96 -31.42 -2.19
CA GLY A 68 28.53 -30.15 -1.78
C GLY A 68 27.49 -29.12 -1.35
N LYS A 69 27.73 -28.51 -0.18
CA LYS A 69 27.04 -27.31 0.28
C LYS A 69 27.43 -26.15 -0.65
N LEU A 70 26.48 -25.66 -1.43
CA LEU A 70 26.62 -24.41 -2.18
C LEU A 70 26.88 -23.26 -1.19
N GLN A 71 28.10 -22.73 -1.22
CA GLN A 71 28.45 -21.50 -0.50
C GLN A 71 27.66 -20.34 -1.09
N GLN A 72 26.83 -19.70 -0.27
CA GLN A 72 26.18 -18.44 -0.60
C GLN A 72 27.26 -17.36 -0.81
N PRO A 73 27.25 -16.58 -1.91
CA PRO A 73 28.22 -15.52 -2.11
C PRO A 73 28.00 -14.41 -1.08
N SER A 74 28.95 -14.25 -0.15
CA SER A 74 28.97 -13.10 0.75
C SER A 74 29.36 -11.84 -0.05
N ARG A 75 28.45 -10.86 -0.09
CA ARG A 75 28.75 -9.53 -0.63
C ARG A 75 29.77 -8.83 0.29
N ARG A 76 31.05 -8.94 -0.02
CA ARG A 76 32.09 -8.08 0.56
C ARG A 76 31.92 -6.66 -0.01
N SER A 77 31.25 -5.78 0.73
CA SER A 77 31.26 -4.35 0.41
C SER A 77 32.64 -3.76 0.74
N LYS A 78 33.36 -3.24 -0.26
CA LYS A 78 34.46 -2.29 -0.03
C LYS A 78 33.86 -0.94 0.35
N ARG A 79 33.57 -0.73 1.63
CA ARG A 79 33.49 0.63 2.17
C ARG A 79 34.93 1.08 2.40
N LEU A 80 35.31 2.21 1.79
CA LEU A 80 36.52 2.93 2.18
C LEU A 80 36.42 3.22 3.67
N ARG A 81 37.41 2.73 4.42
CA ARG A 81 37.54 2.89 5.86
C ARG A 81 38.42 4.12 6.06
N GLY A 82 37.90 5.16 6.70
CA GLY A 82 38.70 6.32 7.10
C GLY A 82 38.06 7.65 6.74
N GLU A 83 37.02 8.03 7.48
CA GLU A 83 36.75 9.39 7.95
C GLU A 83 35.74 9.21 9.09
N SER A 84 36.12 9.62 10.30
CA SER A 84 35.26 9.55 11.48
C SER A 84 34.11 10.51 11.30
N ALA A 85 32.87 10.03 11.40
CA ALA A 85 31.72 10.90 11.52
C ALA A 85 31.90 11.80 12.74
N GLU A 86 31.76 13.11 12.58
CA GLU A 86 31.72 14.01 13.73
C GLU A 86 30.60 13.58 14.69
N PRO A 87 30.81 13.69 16.01
CA PRO A 87 29.81 13.31 16.98
C PRO A 87 28.60 14.21 16.78
N VAL A 88 27.57 13.68 16.12
CA VAL A 88 26.24 14.28 16.12
C VAL A 88 25.85 14.38 17.59
N THR A 89 25.80 15.61 18.10
CA THR A 89 25.22 15.90 19.41
C THR A 89 23.86 15.25 19.42
N LYS A 90 23.66 14.31 20.36
CA LYS A 90 22.34 13.79 20.67
C LYS A 90 21.47 14.99 20.99
N VAL A 91 20.68 15.44 20.03
CA VAL A 91 19.43 16.11 20.36
C VAL A 91 18.70 15.07 21.17
N GLU A 92 18.53 15.33 22.45
CA GLU A 92 17.69 14.53 23.32
C GLU A 92 16.31 14.52 22.68
N GLU A 93 16.05 13.48 21.90
CA GLU A 93 14.71 13.10 21.50
C GLU A 93 14.02 12.80 22.83
N ARG A 94 13.33 13.81 23.38
CA ARG A 94 12.45 13.63 24.52
C ARG A 94 11.48 12.53 24.10
N VAL A 95 11.72 11.34 24.63
CA VAL A 95 10.74 10.28 24.70
C VAL A 95 9.63 10.89 25.55
N VAL A 96 8.61 11.44 24.88
CA VAL A 96 7.38 11.83 25.54
C VAL A 96 6.84 10.51 26.09
N GLU A 97 6.86 10.41 27.42
CA GLU A 97 6.23 9.32 28.14
C GLU A 97 4.84 9.10 27.55
N THR A 98 4.43 7.84 27.47
CA THR A 98 3.10 7.42 26.98
C THR A 98 2.03 7.86 27.99
N GLY A 99 1.89 9.18 28.16
CA GLY A 99 0.71 9.81 28.67
C GLY A 99 -0.44 9.49 27.73
N ASP A 100 -1.60 9.30 28.34
CA ASP A 100 -2.84 8.91 27.69
C ASP A 100 -3.10 9.79 26.46
N ILE A 101 -2.82 9.29 25.26
CA ILE A 101 -2.90 10.05 23.99
C ILE A 101 -4.31 10.66 23.83
N SER A 102 -5.30 10.03 24.47
CA SER A 102 -6.67 10.50 24.68
C SER A 102 -6.77 11.96 25.11
N GLU A 103 -5.88 12.46 25.96
CA GLU A 103 -5.98 13.79 26.55
C GLU A 103 -5.74 14.93 25.54
N PHE A 104 -5.14 14.63 24.39
CA PHE A 104 -4.87 15.59 23.31
C PHE A 104 -5.75 15.40 22.07
N LEU A 105 -6.73 14.48 22.14
CA LEU A 105 -7.63 14.20 21.03
C LEU A 105 -8.93 15.00 21.14
N THR A 106 -9.18 15.82 20.14
CA THR A 106 -10.36 16.69 20.10
C THR A 106 -11.49 16.09 19.27
N PRO A 107 -12.75 16.14 19.75
CA PRO A 107 -13.91 15.85 18.93
C PRO A 107 -14.01 16.78 17.72
N ALA A 108 -14.48 16.25 16.58
CA ALA A 108 -14.66 17.03 15.36
C ALA A 108 -15.57 18.25 15.57
N ASP A 109 -16.60 18.11 16.41
CA ASP A 109 -17.54 19.20 16.75
C ASP A 109 -16.90 20.37 17.49
N THR A 110 -15.73 20.15 18.11
CA THR A 110 -14.96 21.20 18.79
C THR A 110 -13.77 21.68 17.98
N TYR A 111 -13.25 20.84 17.08
CA TYR A 111 -12.07 21.14 16.28
C TYR A 111 -12.40 22.06 15.09
N PHE A 112 -13.50 21.78 14.40
CA PHE A 112 -13.90 22.54 13.21
C PHE A 112 -14.75 23.77 13.57
N ASP A 113 -14.75 24.76 12.69
CA ASP A 113 -15.64 25.91 12.78
C ASP A 113 -17.10 25.52 12.50
N LYS A 114 -18.03 26.37 12.93
CA LYS A 114 -19.46 26.11 12.82
C LYS A 114 -19.95 25.99 11.36
N ASP A 115 -19.30 26.69 10.41
CA ASP A 115 -19.67 26.62 9.00
C ASP A 115 -19.29 25.25 8.42
N THR A 116 -18.07 24.78 8.68
CA THR A 116 -17.62 23.43 8.32
C THR A 116 -18.52 22.35 8.91
N ILE A 117 -18.84 22.42 10.20
CA ILE A 117 -19.72 21.44 10.87
C ILE A 117 -21.12 21.41 10.25
N SER A 118 -21.65 22.56 9.82
CA SER A 118 -22.99 22.65 9.23
C SER A 118 -23.09 22.03 7.84
N LYS A 119 -21.99 22.01 7.09
CA LYS A 119 -21.90 21.44 5.74
C LYS A 119 -21.46 19.97 5.74
N ALA A 120 -20.89 19.50 6.85
CA ALA A 120 -20.34 18.16 6.95
C ALA A 120 -21.42 17.07 6.95
N ILE A 121 -21.14 15.98 6.24
CA ILE A 121 -21.97 14.76 6.30
C ILE A 121 -21.67 14.04 7.61
N ARG A 122 -22.69 13.68 8.39
CA ARG A 122 -22.50 12.89 9.62
C ARG A 122 -22.73 11.41 9.35
N VAL A 123 -21.76 10.57 9.70
CA VAL A 123 -21.84 9.12 9.52
C VAL A 123 -21.63 8.37 10.84
N SER A 124 -22.16 7.14 10.92
CA SER A 124 -22.02 6.26 12.09
C SER A 124 -20.76 5.39 12.07
N GLY A 125 -19.96 5.49 11.01
CA GLY A 125 -18.85 4.58 10.73
C GLY A 125 -19.27 3.24 10.13
N HIS A 126 -20.52 3.11 9.68
CA HIS A 126 -21.04 1.90 9.03
C HIS A 126 -21.52 2.18 7.60
N PHE A 127 -21.13 1.30 6.69
CA PHE A 127 -21.64 1.24 5.33
C PHE A 127 -22.81 0.26 5.24
N ALA A 128 -24.00 0.78 4.93
CA ALA A 128 -25.24 0.01 4.78
C ALA A 128 -25.44 -0.52 3.34
N GLY A 129 -24.69 0.00 2.37
CA GLY A 129 -24.84 -0.39 0.96
C GLY A 129 -24.33 -1.79 0.63
N TRP A 130 -24.65 -2.23 -0.59
CA TRP A 130 -24.10 -3.42 -1.22
C TRP A 130 -23.24 -3.05 -2.43
N VAL A 131 -22.79 -4.04 -3.22
CA VAL A 131 -22.10 -3.81 -4.49
C VAL A 131 -22.96 -2.93 -5.39
N GLU A 132 -22.34 -2.00 -6.12
CA GLU A 132 -23.02 -1.15 -7.09
C GLU A 132 -23.90 -1.99 -8.04
N PRO A 133 -25.18 -1.64 -8.26
CA PRO A 133 -26.10 -2.44 -9.07
C PRO A 133 -25.60 -2.74 -10.49
N GLN A 134 -24.88 -1.80 -11.12
CA GLN A 134 -24.31 -2.01 -12.45
C GLN A 134 -23.15 -3.02 -12.42
N ALA A 135 -22.24 -2.90 -11.45
CA ALA A 135 -21.19 -3.90 -11.23
C ALA A 135 -21.76 -5.28 -10.89
N MET A 136 -22.83 -5.36 -10.11
CA MET A 136 -23.51 -6.62 -9.82
C MET A 136 -24.02 -7.31 -11.08
N ALA A 137 -24.72 -6.59 -11.95
CA ALA A 137 -25.27 -7.13 -13.19
C ALA A 137 -24.16 -7.61 -14.15
N ARG A 138 -23.06 -6.85 -14.24
CA ARG A 138 -21.92 -7.20 -15.10
C ARG A 138 -21.15 -8.43 -14.60
N LEU A 139 -21.04 -8.60 -13.29
CA LEU A 139 -20.22 -9.64 -12.67
C LEU A 139 -21.02 -10.84 -12.14
N ASP A 140 -22.34 -10.83 -12.33
CA ASP A 140 -23.24 -11.87 -11.85
C ASP A 140 -23.07 -12.09 -10.34
N ILE A 141 -23.09 -10.98 -9.58
CA ILE A 141 -23.01 -10.97 -8.12
C ILE A 141 -24.43 -10.92 -7.56
N GLN A 142 -24.69 -11.75 -6.56
CA GLN A 142 -25.99 -11.80 -5.90
C GLN A 142 -26.38 -10.47 -5.23
N GLY A 143 -27.69 -10.22 -5.16
CA GLY A 143 -28.25 -8.94 -4.69
C GLY A 143 -28.05 -8.60 -3.23
N ASN A 144 -27.60 -9.55 -2.40
CA ASN A 144 -27.30 -9.29 -1.00
C ASN A 144 -26.22 -10.26 -0.49
N ALA A 145 -25.69 -9.95 0.69
CA ALA A 145 -24.62 -10.72 1.32
C ALA A 145 -25.02 -12.16 1.65
N GLU A 146 -26.26 -12.36 2.09
CA GLU A 146 -26.78 -13.64 2.53
C GLU A 146 -26.88 -14.62 1.35
N ARG A 147 -27.51 -14.21 0.25
CA ARG A 147 -27.61 -14.99 -0.99
C ARG A 147 -26.24 -15.26 -1.59
N ALA A 148 -25.35 -14.26 -1.64
CA ALA A 148 -23.98 -14.46 -2.10
C ALA A 148 -23.26 -15.57 -1.31
N TRP A 149 -23.49 -15.61 0.00
CA TRP A 149 -22.91 -16.62 0.89
C TRP A 149 -23.58 -18.00 0.74
N GLU A 150 -24.90 -18.05 0.61
CA GLU A 150 -25.64 -19.31 0.46
C GLU A 150 -25.34 -20.00 -0.87
N THR A 151 -25.29 -19.25 -1.97
CA THR A 151 -25.10 -19.81 -3.31
C THR A 151 -23.65 -20.20 -3.59
N GLU A 152 -22.68 -19.39 -3.13
CA GLU A 152 -21.26 -19.51 -3.53
C GLU A 152 -20.35 -19.83 -2.33
N GLY A 153 -20.87 -19.74 -1.10
CA GLY A 153 -20.08 -19.70 0.12
C GLY A 153 -20.14 -20.93 1.02
N GLY A 154 -21.02 -21.90 0.72
CA GLY A 154 -21.31 -23.13 1.48
C GLY A 154 -20.16 -23.64 2.37
N GLY A 155 -20.07 -23.14 3.59
CA GLY A 155 -19.00 -23.41 4.54
C GLY A 155 -19.00 -22.41 5.70
N LYS A 156 -18.15 -22.64 6.71
CA LYS A 156 -17.96 -21.73 7.86
C LYS A 156 -16.77 -20.81 7.58
N PHE A 157 -16.99 -19.50 7.48
CA PHE A 157 -15.90 -18.54 7.37
C PHE A 157 -14.95 -18.67 8.57
N SER A 158 -13.66 -18.78 8.31
CA SER A 158 -12.63 -18.74 9.34
C SER A 158 -11.49 -17.86 8.87
N PHE A 159 -10.89 -17.08 9.78
CA PHE A 159 -9.72 -16.27 9.46
C PHE A 159 -8.54 -17.14 8.96
N LYS A 160 -8.46 -18.39 9.41
CA LYS A 160 -7.44 -19.37 8.98
C LYS A 160 -7.75 -20.00 7.63
N ASP A 161 -9.02 -19.95 7.22
CA ASP A 161 -9.50 -20.53 5.97
C ASP A 161 -10.54 -19.59 5.34
N PRO A 162 -10.07 -18.48 4.76
CA PRO A 162 -10.95 -17.47 4.17
C PRO A 162 -11.75 -18.02 2.97
N LEU A 163 -11.28 -19.11 2.35
CA LEU A 163 -11.96 -19.76 1.23
C LEU A 163 -12.98 -20.80 1.69
N GLY A 164 -12.83 -21.36 2.89
CA GLY A 164 -13.71 -22.41 3.44
C GLY A 164 -13.45 -23.80 2.85
N ILE A 165 -12.22 -24.07 2.38
CA ILE A 165 -11.83 -25.33 1.70
C ILE A 165 -11.37 -26.40 2.71
N GLY A 166 -11.23 -26.05 3.98
CA GLY A 166 -10.75 -26.92 5.07
C GLY A 166 -9.24 -27.19 5.03
N LYS A 167 -8.49 -26.56 4.13
CA LYS A 167 -7.04 -26.74 3.96
C LYS A 167 -6.32 -25.39 3.90
N PRO A 168 -5.21 -25.19 4.63
CA PRO A 168 -4.45 -23.95 4.56
C PRO A 168 -3.82 -23.77 3.18
N LEU A 169 -3.94 -22.58 2.61
CA LEU A 169 -3.34 -22.26 1.31
C LEU A 169 -1.81 -22.27 1.40
N SER A 170 -1.15 -23.09 0.57
CA SER A 170 0.31 -23.09 0.47
C SER A 170 0.80 -21.90 -0.34
N LYS A 171 1.89 -21.26 0.09
CA LYS A 171 2.59 -20.20 -0.67
C LYS A 171 2.99 -20.65 -2.08
N ARG A 172 3.18 -21.95 -2.31
CA ARG A 172 3.50 -22.53 -3.63
C ARG A 172 2.38 -22.40 -4.66
N VAL A 173 1.14 -22.23 -4.21
CA VAL A 173 -0.04 -22.08 -5.10
C VAL A 173 -0.18 -20.64 -5.60
N VAL A 174 0.44 -19.67 -4.91
CA VAL A 174 0.34 -18.25 -5.26
C VAL A 174 1.22 -17.97 -6.49
N PRO A 175 0.68 -17.38 -7.57
CA PRO A 175 1.47 -16.98 -8.73
C PRO A 175 2.61 -16.03 -8.34
N SER A 176 3.76 -16.19 -9.02
CA SER A 176 4.92 -15.32 -8.82
C SER A 176 4.53 -13.85 -9.00
N GLY A 177 4.92 -12.99 -8.05
CA GLY A 177 4.60 -11.56 -8.05
C GLY A 177 3.26 -11.17 -7.41
N GLN A 178 2.41 -12.13 -7.01
CA GLN A 178 1.21 -11.83 -6.23
C GLN A 178 1.41 -12.04 -4.73
N SER A 179 0.82 -11.17 -3.91
CA SER A 179 0.72 -11.42 -2.48
C SER A 179 -0.36 -12.46 -2.19
N MET A 180 -0.15 -13.28 -1.16
CA MET A 180 -1.14 -14.25 -0.69
C MET A 180 -2.51 -13.60 -0.47
N ALA A 181 -2.54 -12.40 0.13
CA ALA A 181 -3.77 -11.67 0.39
C ALA A 181 -4.50 -11.25 -0.91
N LYS A 182 -3.78 -10.80 -1.94
CA LYS A 182 -4.38 -10.49 -3.25
C LYS A 182 -4.89 -11.76 -3.93
N PHE A 183 -4.12 -12.86 -3.87
CA PHE A 183 -4.55 -14.13 -4.45
C PHE A 183 -5.82 -14.67 -3.79
N VAL A 184 -5.87 -14.71 -2.46
CA VAL A 184 -7.08 -15.12 -1.72
C VAL A 184 -8.27 -14.22 -2.06
N ALA A 185 -8.09 -12.90 -2.01
CA ALA A 185 -9.14 -11.95 -2.35
C ALA A 185 -9.69 -12.16 -3.78
N SER A 186 -8.83 -12.50 -4.74
CA SER A 186 -9.25 -12.74 -6.14
C SER A 186 -10.25 -13.89 -6.28
N LYS A 187 -10.23 -14.87 -5.36
CA LYS A 187 -11.15 -16.01 -5.35
C LYS A 187 -12.48 -15.73 -4.62
N LEU A 188 -12.60 -14.56 -4.00
CA LEU A 188 -13.74 -14.18 -3.19
C LEU A 188 -14.75 -13.28 -3.91
N LEU A 189 -14.60 -13.02 -5.21
CA LEU A 189 -15.47 -12.08 -5.94
C LEU A 189 -16.96 -12.33 -5.70
N LYS A 190 -17.43 -13.57 -5.91
CA LYS A 190 -18.85 -13.93 -5.73
C LYS A 190 -19.22 -14.23 -4.27
N LYS A 191 -18.31 -14.82 -3.50
CA LYS A 191 -18.55 -15.26 -2.10
C LYS A 191 -18.49 -14.12 -1.08
N ASN A 192 -17.51 -13.24 -1.21
CA ASN A 192 -17.30 -12.08 -0.35
C ASN A 192 -16.78 -10.90 -1.19
N PRO A 193 -17.68 -10.19 -1.89
CA PRO A 193 -17.31 -9.09 -2.77
C PRO A 193 -16.50 -8.00 -2.05
N ASN A 194 -16.80 -7.75 -0.77
CA ASN A 194 -16.05 -6.79 0.04
C ASN A 194 -14.56 -7.13 0.11
N ALA A 195 -14.21 -8.41 0.33
CA ALA A 195 -12.81 -8.84 0.39
C ALA A 195 -12.10 -8.71 -0.96
N TYR A 196 -12.80 -8.98 -2.06
CA TYR A 196 -12.30 -8.81 -3.42
C TYR A 196 -12.02 -7.33 -3.73
N PHE A 197 -13.05 -6.50 -3.64
CA PHE A 197 -12.99 -5.08 -4.03
C PHE A 197 -12.12 -4.23 -3.11
N TYR A 198 -11.81 -4.72 -1.91
CA TYR A 198 -10.83 -4.06 -1.04
C TYR A 198 -9.44 -3.98 -1.69
N ARG A 199 -9.10 -4.92 -2.59
CA ARG A 199 -7.75 -5.07 -3.16
C ARG A 199 -7.70 -5.06 -4.69
N HIS A 200 -8.83 -5.27 -5.34
CA HIS A 200 -8.95 -5.43 -6.79
C HIS A 200 -10.07 -4.53 -7.31
N THR A 201 -9.86 -3.97 -8.48
CA THR A 201 -10.93 -3.41 -9.30
C THR A 201 -11.71 -4.54 -9.97
N GLU A 202 -12.78 -4.20 -10.66
CA GLU A 202 -13.47 -5.17 -11.51
C GLU A 202 -12.52 -5.85 -12.50
N PRO A 203 -12.75 -7.13 -12.84
CA PRO A 203 -11.98 -7.83 -13.86
C PRO A 203 -11.90 -7.04 -15.17
N GLY A 204 -10.67 -6.78 -15.64
CA GLY A 204 -10.42 -6.03 -16.88
C GLY A 204 -10.36 -4.50 -16.71
N VAL A 205 -10.68 -3.97 -15.53
CA VAL A 205 -10.56 -2.54 -15.23
C VAL A 205 -9.21 -2.25 -14.58
N GLU A 206 -8.48 -1.27 -15.10
CA GLU A 206 -7.22 -0.82 -14.52
C GLU A 206 -7.45 -0.07 -13.20
N GLN A 207 -6.58 -0.34 -12.22
CA GLN A 207 -6.55 0.39 -10.95
C GLN A 207 -5.74 1.67 -11.09
N TRP A 208 -6.31 2.81 -10.72
CA TRP A 208 -5.60 4.09 -10.69
C TRP A 208 -4.88 4.31 -9.36
N THR A 209 -3.61 4.72 -9.42
CA THR A 209 -2.75 4.96 -8.24
C THR A 209 -2.42 6.43 -8.01
N GLY A 210 -2.91 7.33 -8.87
CA GLY A 210 -2.69 8.78 -8.77
C GLY A 210 -3.59 9.50 -7.77
N ASP A 211 -3.49 10.82 -7.77
CA ASP A 211 -4.26 11.73 -6.93
C ASP A 211 -5.77 11.63 -7.19
N TRP A 212 -6.59 12.06 -6.22
CA TRP A 212 -8.05 12.05 -6.33
C TRP A 212 -8.55 13.25 -7.14
N THR A 213 -9.26 12.99 -8.24
CA THR A 213 -9.89 14.05 -9.05
C THR A 213 -11.16 14.55 -8.38
N ASP A 214 -11.58 15.78 -8.68
CA ASP A 214 -12.75 16.38 -8.03
C ASP A 214 -14.05 15.60 -8.32
N GLU A 215 -14.15 14.93 -9.47
CA GLU A 215 -15.23 14.01 -9.78
C GLU A 215 -15.24 12.81 -8.83
N GLU A 216 -14.09 12.19 -8.57
CA GLU A 216 -13.98 11.07 -7.64
C GLU A 216 -14.35 11.50 -6.21
N LYS A 217 -13.95 12.71 -5.81
CA LYS A 217 -14.32 13.28 -4.49
C LYS A 217 -15.82 13.47 -4.37
N ARG A 218 -16.48 14.02 -5.40
CA ARG A 218 -17.94 14.19 -5.42
C ARG A 218 -18.65 12.85 -5.28
N ILE A 219 -18.26 11.85 -6.09
CA ILE A 219 -18.83 10.51 -6.00
C ILE A 219 -18.61 9.91 -4.61
N PHE A 220 -17.41 10.08 -4.02
CA PHE A 220 -17.13 9.61 -2.67
C PHE A 220 -18.12 10.18 -1.64
N LEU A 221 -18.33 11.49 -1.65
CA LEU A 221 -19.23 12.16 -0.72
C LEU A 221 -20.70 11.77 -0.96
N ASP A 222 -21.14 11.70 -2.22
CA ASP A 222 -22.49 11.28 -2.58
C ASP A 222 -22.80 9.85 -2.10
N VAL A 223 -21.84 8.93 -2.24
CA VAL A 223 -21.99 7.55 -1.78
C VAL A 223 -22.04 7.48 -0.25
N ALA A 224 -21.19 8.27 0.43
CA ALA A 224 -21.17 8.34 1.88
C ALA A 224 -22.46 8.95 2.45
N GLU A 225 -23.03 9.95 1.79
CA GLU A 225 -24.33 10.53 2.16
C GLU A 225 -25.46 9.52 2.01
N ARG A 226 -25.47 8.75 0.90
CA ARG A 226 -26.55 7.79 0.61
C ARG A 226 -26.51 6.53 1.47
N PHE A 227 -25.32 5.99 1.73
CA PHE A 227 -25.17 4.65 2.33
C PHE A 227 -24.37 4.63 3.63
N GLY A 228 -23.85 5.79 4.08
CA GLY A 228 -22.85 5.87 5.14
C GLY A 228 -21.46 5.49 4.65
N CYS A 229 -20.47 5.54 5.53
CA CYS A 229 -19.12 5.04 5.30
C CYS A 229 -18.42 4.77 6.64
N GLY A 230 -17.21 4.21 6.60
CA GLY A 230 -16.38 3.92 7.78
C GLY A 230 -15.95 2.45 7.90
N ASP A 231 -16.73 1.55 7.29
CA ASP A 231 -16.37 0.13 7.14
C ASP A 231 -16.71 -0.40 5.74
N LYS A 232 -16.51 -1.72 5.53
CA LYS A 232 -16.77 -2.43 4.26
C LYS A 232 -16.28 -1.67 3.01
N TRP A 233 -15.07 -1.13 3.08
CA TRP A 233 -14.50 -0.28 2.04
C TRP A 233 -14.43 -0.92 0.66
N GLY A 234 -14.40 -2.26 0.57
CA GLY A 234 -14.47 -2.93 -0.72
C GLY A 234 -15.84 -2.77 -1.39
N LEU A 235 -16.93 -2.86 -0.65
CA LEU A 235 -18.27 -2.59 -1.21
C LEU A 235 -18.40 -1.10 -1.58
N PHE A 236 -17.94 -0.22 -0.69
CA PHE A 236 -17.95 1.23 -0.94
C PHE A 236 -17.21 1.58 -2.24
N SER A 237 -16.04 1.00 -2.50
CA SER A 237 -15.26 1.30 -3.70
C SER A 237 -15.93 0.89 -5.01
N THR A 238 -16.96 0.04 -4.98
CA THR A 238 -17.66 -0.37 -6.22
C THR A 238 -18.39 0.79 -6.90
N TYR A 239 -18.70 1.86 -6.16
CA TYR A 239 -19.31 3.07 -6.70
C TYR A 239 -18.30 4.07 -7.26
N ILE A 240 -17.00 3.85 -7.03
CA ILE A 240 -15.92 4.77 -7.45
C ILE A 240 -15.04 4.05 -8.47
N PRO A 241 -15.23 4.31 -9.78
CA PRO A 241 -14.47 3.64 -10.83
C PRO A 241 -12.96 3.71 -10.60
N HIS A 242 -12.24 2.66 -10.99
CA HIS A 242 -10.78 2.55 -10.90
C HIS A 242 -10.16 2.60 -9.49
N ARG A 243 -10.96 2.82 -8.44
CA ARG A 243 -10.51 2.81 -7.05
C ARG A 243 -10.85 1.49 -6.38
N VAL A 244 -10.03 1.13 -5.40
CA VAL A 244 -10.24 -0.06 -4.55
C VAL A 244 -10.43 0.35 -3.10
N GLY A 245 -10.98 -0.56 -2.29
CA GLY A 245 -11.37 -0.23 -0.93
C GLY A 245 -10.24 0.26 -0.03
N TYR A 246 -9.01 -0.25 -0.17
CA TYR A 246 -7.90 0.28 0.64
C TYR A 246 -7.59 1.76 0.31
N GLN A 247 -7.78 2.18 -0.94
CA GLN A 247 -7.57 3.57 -1.36
C GLN A 247 -8.66 4.46 -0.77
N CYS A 248 -9.91 4.01 -0.83
CA CYS A 248 -11.04 4.73 -0.23
C CYS A 248 -10.85 4.89 1.29
N SER A 249 -10.43 3.81 1.97
CA SER A 249 -10.16 3.81 3.41
C SER A 249 -9.01 4.76 3.80
N ASN A 250 -7.95 4.80 2.99
CA ASN A 250 -6.84 5.72 3.22
C ASN A 250 -7.27 7.17 2.95
N TYR A 251 -7.98 7.40 1.85
CA TYR A 251 -8.48 8.71 1.48
C TYR A 251 -9.40 9.30 2.55
N TYR A 252 -10.27 8.45 3.10
CA TYR A 252 -11.16 8.78 4.20
C TYR A 252 -10.42 9.34 5.43
N ARG A 253 -9.40 8.60 5.91
CA ARG A 253 -8.63 8.99 7.10
C ARG A 253 -7.69 10.16 6.86
N GLN A 254 -7.09 10.25 5.67
CA GLN A 254 -6.03 11.23 5.40
C GLN A 254 -6.56 12.57 4.89
N TYR A 255 -7.73 12.57 4.25
CA TYR A 255 -8.27 13.77 3.60
C TYR A 255 -9.70 14.05 4.06
N VAL A 256 -10.60 13.08 3.98
CA VAL A 256 -12.04 13.35 4.20
C VAL A 256 -12.33 13.80 5.63
N ILE A 257 -11.85 13.07 6.64
CA ILE A 257 -12.05 13.44 8.04
C ILE A 257 -11.25 14.71 8.40
N PRO A 258 -9.94 14.83 8.08
CA PRO A 258 -9.16 16.04 8.40
C PRO A 258 -9.69 17.33 7.77
N ASN A 259 -10.33 17.27 6.59
CA ASN A 259 -10.95 18.44 5.95
C ASN A 259 -12.38 18.73 6.45
N GLY A 260 -12.92 17.91 7.37
CA GLY A 260 -14.26 18.11 7.92
C GLY A 260 -15.40 17.88 6.92
N TRP A 261 -15.15 17.20 5.79
CA TRP A 261 -16.21 16.89 4.83
C TRP A 261 -17.18 15.84 5.37
N ILE A 262 -16.64 14.91 6.18
CA ILE A 262 -17.41 13.91 6.90
C ILE A 262 -17.00 13.93 8.37
N ILE A 263 -18.01 13.95 9.25
CA ILE A 263 -17.83 13.79 10.69
C ILE A 263 -18.23 12.37 11.08
N ASP A 264 -17.28 11.66 11.69
CA ASP A 264 -17.44 10.29 12.20
C ASP A 264 -17.00 10.25 13.65
N ASP A 265 -17.93 9.90 14.54
CA ASP A 265 -17.68 9.84 15.98
C ASP A 265 -16.63 8.80 16.37
N ASN A 266 -16.32 7.84 15.51
CA ASN A 266 -15.29 6.85 15.78
C ASN A 266 -13.87 7.42 15.62
N TYR A 267 -13.75 8.67 15.16
CA TYR A 267 -12.50 9.39 15.01
C TYR A 267 -12.44 10.63 15.91
N ARG A 268 -11.21 10.97 16.29
CA ARG A 268 -10.85 12.25 16.92
C ARG A 268 -9.68 12.85 16.18
N LEU A 269 -9.49 14.15 16.32
CA LEU A 269 -8.42 14.87 15.66
C LEU A 269 -7.32 15.19 16.66
N ASP A 270 -6.08 14.91 16.28
CA ASP A 270 -4.93 15.40 17.04
C ASP A 270 -4.75 16.92 16.86
N SER A 271 -3.81 17.51 17.59
CA SER A 271 -3.50 18.94 17.49
C SER A 271 -3.03 19.38 16.10
N THR A 272 -2.56 18.44 15.27
CA THR A 272 -2.13 18.69 13.88
C THR A 272 -3.24 18.47 12.85
N GLY A 273 -4.43 17.99 13.27
CA GLY A 273 -5.56 17.69 12.41
C GLY A 273 -5.57 16.28 11.80
N HIS A 274 -4.71 15.36 12.25
CA HIS A 274 -4.78 13.97 11.81
C HIS A 274 -5.92 13.22 12.50
N ALA A 275 -6.63 12.41 11.73
CA ALA A 275 -7.71 11.57 12.24
C ALA A 275 -7.15 10.31 12.94
N ILE A 276 -7.40 10.21 14.25
CA ILE A 276 -7.08 9.07 15.09
C ILE A 276 -8.35 8.28 15.40
N TYR A 277 -8.32 6.98 15.13
CA TYR A 277 -9.44 6.09 15.42
C TYR A 277 -9.48 5.76 16.91
N VAL A 278 -10.59 6.08 17.58
CA VAL A 278 -10.77 5.90 19.03
C VAL A 278 -11.66 4.70 19.39
N GLY A 279 -12.20 4.01 18.39
CA GLY A 279 -13.07 2.85 18.59
C GLY A 279 -14.51 3.12 18.20
N LYS A 280 -15.33 2.06 18.25
CA LYS A 280 -16.75 2.16 17.88
C LYS A 280 -17.53 2.85 18.99
N HIS A 281 -17.97 4.07 18.75
CA HIS A 281 -19.01 4.69 19.56
C HIS A 281 -20.35 4.01 19.24
N LYS A 282 -20.92 3.32 20.24
CA LYS A 282 -22.31 2.91 20.18
C LYS A 282 -23.15 4.17 20.36
N ARG A 283 -23.75 4.66 19.27
CA ARG A 283 -24.90 5.56 19.36
C ARG A 283 -26.16 4.74 19.62
#